data_AF-A0A1X0RVA1-F1
#
_entry.id   AF-A0A1X0RVA1-F1
#
_cell.length_a   1.000
_cell.length_b   1.000
_cell.length_c   1.000
_cell.angle_alpha   90.00
_cell.angle_beta   90.00
_cell.angle_gamma   90.00
#
_symmetry.space_group_name_H-M   'P 1'
#
loop_
_entity.id
_entity.type
_entity.pdbx_description
1 polymer ?
#
loop_
_entity_poly.entity_id
_entity_poly.type
_entity_poly.pdbx_seq_one_letter_code
_entity_poly.pdbx_strand_id
1 'polypeptide(L)'
;MIAIMIHFYMSTMMGLTYIGVKFLWVTLYRIKKRSTAPQGLFCVAILLTFSLLALTYSITSVIAPGYTHFGSQVYCNHTEGGRRDCSYNNKIVPCDIWAPLEICTPTVTSTIIDRITLNTPIFGLILYYAQWIFLVTFILGFFIALFRSPQHENEEEEGLLDHDHRHRQE
;
A
#
# COMPACT_ATOMS: atom_id res chain seq x y z
N MET A 1 0.38 -4.96 11.40
CA MET A 1 0.84 -4.77 10.00
C MET A 1 -0.25 -5.13 8.98
N ILE A 2 -0.72 -6.39 8.95
CA ILE A 2 -1.74 -6.84 7.98
C ILE A 2 -3.04 -6.01 8.06
N ALA A 3 -3.51 -5.69 9.26
CA ALA A 3 -4.70 -4.84 9.45
C ALA A 3 -4.54 -3.44 8.81
N ILE A 4 -3.34 -2.85 8.91
CA ILE A 4 -3.04 -1.55 8.30
C ILE A 4 -3.06 -1.66 6.77
N MET A 5 -2.56 -2.77 6.22
CA MET A 5 -2.61 -3.01 4.77
C MET A 5 -4.03 -3.18 4.26
N ILE A 6 -4.84 -3.95 4.98
CA ILE A 6 -6.26 -4.11 4.63
C ILE A 6 -6.97 -2.75 4.72
N HIS A 7 -6.68 -1.95 5.75
CA HIS A 7 -7.26 -0.62 5.88
C HIS A 7 -6.89 0.30 4.70
N PHE A 8 -5.61 0.40 4.33
CA PHE A 8 -5.20 1.20 3.17
C PHE A 8 -5.78 0.68 1.85
N TYR A 9 -5.83 -0.64 1.67
CA TYR A 9 -6.43 -1.24 0.49
C TYR A 9 -7.93 -0.94 0.38
N MET A 10 -8.67 -1.11 1.48
CA MET A 10 -10.10 -0.80 1.53
C MET A 10 -10.37 0.69 1.34
N SER A 11 -9.56 1.56 1.95
CA SER A 11 -9.65 3.01 1.76
C SER A 11 -9.41 3.40 0.30
N THR A 12 -8.41 2.80 -0.35
CA THR A 12 -8.14 3.02 -1.78
C THR A 12 -9.32 2.55 -2.64
N MET A 13 -9.89 1.39 -2.34
CA MET A 13 -11.07 0.86 -3.04
C MET A 13 -12.29 1.77 -2.89
N MET A 14 -12.55 2.28 -1.68
CA MET A 14 -13.63 3.24 -1.42
C MET A 14 -13.40 4.56 -2.15
N GLY A 15 -12.19 5.12 -2.10
CA GLY A 15 -11.84 6.35 -2.80
C GLY A 15 -12.03 6.24 -4.31
N LEU A 16 -11.60 5.11 -4.89
CA LEU A 16 -11.77 4.85 -6.32
C LEU A 16 -13.25 4.74 -6.71
N THR A 17 -14.07 4.16 -5.82
CA THR A 17 -15.52 4.00 -6.02
C THR A 17 -16.27 5.33 -5.87
N TYR A 18 -15.90 6.17 -4.91
CA TYR A 18 -16.56 7.45 -4.62
C TYR A 18 -16.21 8.54 -5.63
N ILE A 19 -14.93 8.69 -5.98
CA ILE A 19 -14.45 9.71 -6.93
C ILE A 19 -14.74 9.29 -8.39
N GLY A 20 -14.68 7.98 -8.67
CA GLY A 20 -14.73 7.42 -10.02
C GLY A 20 -13.41 7.63 -10.80
N VAL A 21 -13.30 7.02 -11.98
CA VAL A 21 -12.12 7.16 -12.84
C VAL A 21 -12.25 8.42 -13.69
N LYS A 22 -11.61 9.51 -13.23
CA LYS A 22 -11.48 10.77 -13.97
C LYS A 22 -10.08 10.88 -14.54
N PHE A 23 -9.96 11.04 -15.86
CA PHE A 23 -8.68 11.26 -16.53
C PHE A 23 -8.64 12.71 -17.02
N LEU A 24 -7.66 13.49 -16.55
CA LEU A 24 -7.44 14.89 -16.99
C LEU A 24 -8.73 15.74 -17.01
N TRP A 25 -9.51 15.73 -15.92
CA TRP A 25 -10.82 16.41 -15.78
C TRP A 25 -12.03 15.78 -16.49
N VAL A 26 -11.84 14.83 -17.39
CA VAL A 26 -12.96 14.12 -18.05
C VAL A 26 -13.35 12.91 -17.22
N THR A 27 -14.65 12.80 -16.89
CA THR A 27 -15.19 11.61 -16.21
C THR A 27 -15.29 10.49 -17.23
N LEU A 28 -14.33 9.56 -17.19
CA LEU A 28 -14.18 8.51 -18.20
C LEU A 28 -15.15 7.36 -17.92
N TYR A 29 -15.22 6.92 -16.66
CA TYR A 29 -16.19 5.93 -16.20
C TYR A 29 -16.75 6.29 -14.83
N ARG A 30 -18.08 6.40 -14.72
CA ARG A 30 -18.78 6.45 -13.43
C ARG A 30 -19.04 5.03 -12.97
N ILE A 31 -18.52 4.69 -11.80
CA ILE A 31 -18.75 3.39 -11.17
C ILE A 31 -20.15 3.46 -10.56
N LYS A 32 -21.11 2.76 -11.15
CA LYS A 32 -22.48 2.64 -10.62
C LYS A 32 -22.82 1.17 -10.48
N LYS A 33 -23.36 0.80 -9.32
CA LYS A 33 -23.84 -0.55 -9.02
C LYS A 33 -24.79 -1.00 -10.14
N ARG A 34 -24.49 -2.13 -10.78
CA ARG A 34 -25.24 -2.74 -11.91
C ARG A 34 -25.28 -1.97 -13.24
N SER A 35 -24.55 -0.86 -13.40
CA SER A 35 -24.55 -0.05 -14.64
C SER A 35 -23.15 0.35 -15.10
N THR A 36 -22.11 -0.38 -14.68
CA THR A 36 -20.73 -0.11 -15.10
C THR A 36 -20.42 -0.90 -16.38
N ALA A 37 -19.94 -0.22 -17.42
CA ALA A 37 -19.51 -0.89 -18.65
C ALA A 37 -18.36 -1.88 -18.36
N PRO A 38 -18.30 -3.05 -19.01
CA PRO A 38 -17.28 -4.07 -18.75
C PRO A 38 -15.84 -3.54 -18.95
N GLN A 39 -15.61 -2.62 -19.89
CA GLN A 39 -14.32 -1.93 -20.04
C GLN A 39 -13.92 -1.12 -18.80
N GLY A 40 -14.86 -0.42 -18.16
CA GLY A 40 -14.59 0.35 -16.95
C GLY A 40 -14.19 -0.55 -15.77
N LEU A 41 -14.77 -1.75 -15.70
CA LEU A 41 -14.41 -2.74 -14.68
C LEU A 41 -12.95 -3.21 -14.83
N PHE A 42 -12.49 -3.46 -16.06
CA PHE A 42 -11.09 -3.80 -16.32
C PHE A 42 -10.14 -2.64 -15.94
N CYS A 43 -10.48 -1.40 -16.29
CA CYS A 43 -9.67 -0.24 -15.89
C CYS A 43 -9.54 -0.13 -14.37
N VAL A 44 -10.64 -0.29 -13.63
CA VAL A 44 -10.63 -0.28 -12.15
C VAL A 44 -9.78 -1.42 -11.61
N ALA A 45 -9.90 -2.63 -12.15
CA ALA A 45 -9.09 -3.77 -11.73
C ALA A 45 -7.59 -3.54 -11.95
N ILE A 46 -7.22 -2.94 -13.08
CA ILE A 46 -5.83 -2.56 -13.39
C ILE A 46 -5.33 -1.52 -12.37
N LEU A 47 -6.12 -0.47 -12.11
CA LEU A 47 -5.75 0.57 -11.12
C LEU A 47 -5.61 0.00 -9.70
N LEU A 48 -6.48 -0.91 -9.30
CA LEU A 48 -6.37 -1.60 -8.01
C LEU A 48 -5.14 -2.49 -7.94
N THR A 49 -4.78 -3.15 -9.04
CA THR A 49 -3.57 -3.98 -9.12
C THR A 49 -2.30 -3.13 -9.04
N PHE A 50 -2.26 -1.99 -9.74
CA PHE A 50 -1.17 -1.01 -9.59
C PHE A 50 -1.09 -0.45 -8.16
N SER A 51 -2.24 -0.22 -7.52
CA SER A 51 -2.29 0.23 -6.12
C SER A 51 -1.75 -0.82 -5.16
N LEU A 52 -2.08 -2.11 -5.37
CA LEU A 52 -1.51 -3.22 -4.61
C LEU A 52 0.00 -3.32 -4.78
N LEU A 53 0.50 -3.15 -6.00
CA LEU A 53 1.93 -3.14 -6.28
C LEU A 53 2.63 -1.95 -5.60
N ALA A 54 2.01 -0.77 -5.59
CA ALA A 54 2.53 0.38 -4.86
C ALA A 54 2.57 0.09 -3.34
N LEU A 55 1.51 -0.47 -2.77
CA LEU A 55 1.46 -0.86 -1.35
C LEU A 55 2.57 -1.86 -0.99
N THR A 56 2.80 -2.89 -1.80
CA THR A 56 3.88 -3.87 -1.54
C THR A 56 5.27 -3.23 -1.62
N TYR A 57 5.47 -2.28 -2.52
CA TYR A 57 6.69 -1.47 -2.58
C TYR A 57 6.88 -0.60 -1.33
N SER A 58 5.85 0.13 -0.91
CA SER A 58 5.90 1.03 0.26
C SER A 58 6.21 0.28 1.54
N ILE A 59 5.66 -0.91 1.70
CA ILE A 59 5.96 -1.79 2.83
C ILE A 59 7.43 -2.20 2.84
N THR A 60 7.88 -2.74 1.71
CA THR A 60 9.20 -3.36 1.56
C THR A 60 10.32 -2.34 1.71
N SER A 61 10.10 -1.13 1.22
CA SER A 61 11.14 -0.10 1.13
C SER A 61 11.07 0.96 2.23
N VAL A 62 9.88 1.26 2.78
CA VAL A 62 9.69 2.44 3.66
C VAL A 62 9.29 2.06 5.08
N ILE A 63 8.29 1.18 5.25
CA ILE A 63 7.66 0.97 6.56
C ILE A 63 8.46 -0.01 7.43
N ALA A 64 8.91 -1.13 6.86
CA ALA A 64 9.53 -2.18 7.66
C ALA A 64 10.44 -3.10 6.82
N PRO A 65 11.57 -2.60 6.28
CA PRO A 65 12.49 -3.43 5.48
C PRO A 65 12.94 -4.68 6.24
N GLY A 66 13.22 -4.58 7.54
CA GLY A 66 13.62 -5.73 8.36
C GLY A 66 12.57 -6.85 8.46
N TYR A 67 11.27 -6.54 8.35
CA TYR A 67 10.20 -7.53 8.47
C TYR A 67 9.77 -8.14 7.15
N THR A 68 9.89 -7.41 6.03
CA THR A 68 9.40 -7.89 4.73
C THR A 68 10.50 -8.22 3.75
N HIS A 69 11.69 -7.64 3.91
CA HIS A 69 12.85 -7.96 3.08
C HIS A 69 13.38 -9.36 3.37
N PHE A 70 13.59 -9.68 4.65
CA PHE A 70 14.08 -10.99 5.10
C PHE A 70 13.04 -11.82 5.88
N GLY A 71 11.89 -11.25 6.25
CA GLY A 71 10.88 -11.97 7.03
C GLY A 71 11.23 -12.05 8.51
N SER A 72 10.89 -13.18 9.15
CA SER A 72 11.26 -13.48 10.54
C SER A 72 12.61 -14.22 10.65
N GLN A 73 13.45 -14.13 9.61
CA GLN A 73 14.74 -14.81 9.60
C GLN A 73 15.71 -14.13 10.59
N VAL A 74 16.41 -14.95 11.35
CA VAL A 74 17.45 -14.53 12.28
C VAL A 74 18.71 -15.34 12.00
N TYR A 75 19.87 -14.73 12.17
CA TYR A 75 21.15 -15.41 12.01
C TYR A 75 22.05 -15.17 13.22
N CYS A 76 23.09 -15.98 13.30
CA CYS A 76 24.06 -15.93 14.37
C CYS A 76 25.32 -15.22 13.88
N ASN A 77 25.63 -14.09 14.50
CA ASN A 77 26.78 -13.25 14.15
C ASN A 77 28.07 -13.65 14.90
N HIS A 78 28.15 -14.90 15.39
CA HIS A 78 29.31 -15.39 16.13
C HIS A 78 29.83 -16.69 15.52
N THR A 79 31.12 -16.68 15.18
CA THR A 79 31.83 -17.83 14.60
C THR A 79 33.04 -18.16 15.46
N GLU A 80 33.10 -19.37 16.02
CA GLU A 80 34.30 -19.90 16.68
C GLU A 80 34.80 -21.13 15.92
N GLY A 81 36.05 -21.12 15.48
CA GLY A 81 36.66 -22.27 14.80
C GLY A 81 35.97 -22.72 13.50
N GLY A 82 35.28 -21.81 12.80
CA GLY A 82 34.52 -22.11 11.58
C GLY A 82 33.15 -22.73 11.81
N ARG A 83 32.74 -22.94 13.08
CA ARG A 83 31.40 -23.41 13.45
C ARG A 83 30.66 -22.25 14.13
N ARG A 84 29.44 -21.98 13.67
CA ARG A 84 28.59 -20.94 14.28
C ARG A 84 28.00 -21.49 15.57
N ASP A 85 28.54 -21.06 16.70
CA ASP A 85 28.07 -21.49 18.03
C ASP A 85 27.25 -20.39 18.69
N CYS A 86 25.96 -20.67 18.84
CA CYS A 86 24.92 -19.72 19.23
C CYS A 86 24.22 -20.20 20.51
N SER A 87 24.93 -20.98 21.33
CA SER A 87 24.44 -21.50 22.61
C SER A 87 23.95 -20.39 23.56
N TYR A 88 24.45 -19.17 23.39
CA TYR A 88 23.97 -17.97 24.09
C TYR A 88 23.04 -17.14 23.19
N ASN A 89 21.76 -17.01 23.59
CA ASN A 89 20.70 -16.28 22.88
C ASN A 89 21.03 -14.82 22.52
N ASN A 90 21.99 -14.18 23.20
CA ASN A 90 22.36 -12.78 22.95
C ASN A 90 23.14 -12.55 21.64
N LYS A 91 23.43 -13.62 20.87
CA LYS A 91 24.19 -13.56 19.61
C LYS A 91 23.29 -13.77 18.37
N ILE A 92 21.98 -13.93 18.59
CA ILE A 92 20.97 -14.10 17.54
C ILE A 92 20.47 -12.71 17.15
N VAL A 93 20.73 -12.32 15.90
CA VAL A 93 20.34 -11.02 15.35
C VAL A 93 19.38 -11.22 14.17
N PRO A 94 18.41 -10.31 13.95
CA PRO A 94 17.57 -10.36 12.75
C PRO A 94 18.43 -10.18 11.49
N CYS A 95 18.04 -10.86 10.42
CA CYS A 95 18.67 -10.69 9.12
C CYS A 95 18.55 -9.23 8.65
N ASP A 96 19.66 -8.67 8.22
CA ASP A 96 19.78 -7.32 7.69
C ASP A 96 20.49 -7.33 6.33
N ILE A 97 20.55 -6.17 5.68
CA ILE A 97 21.18 -6.01 4.36
C ILE A 97 22.68 -6.34 4.36
N TRP A 98 23.31 -6.37 5.53
CA TRP A 98 24.73 -6.69 5.72
C TRP A 98 24.97 -8.18 6.02
N ALA A 99 23.90 -8.96 6.21
CA ALA A 99 24.00 -10.37 6.52
C ALA A 99 24.53 -11.18 5.33
N PRO A 100 25.23 -12.31 5.58
CA PRO A 100 25.70 -13.17 4.51
C PRO A 100 24.53 -13.80 3.74
N LEU A 101 24.56 -13.68 2.41
CA LEU A 101 23.54 -14.22 1.49
C LEU A 101 23.35 -15.73 1.60
N GLU A 102 24.36 -16.46 2.11
CA GLU A 102 24.29 -17.91 2.34
C GLU A 102 23.39 -18.30 3.52
N ILE A 103 23.06 -17.34 4.39
CA ILE A 103 22.28 -17.56 5.62
C ILE A 103 20.93 -16.86 5.53
N CYS A 104 20.96 -15.58 5.13
CA CYS A 104 19.80 -14.73 5.04
C CYS A 104 19.38 -14.63 3.59
N THR A 105 18.28 -15.29 3.24
CA THR A 105 17.74 -15.25 1.88
C THR A 105 16.63 -14.21 1.80
N PRO A 106 16.70 -13.26 0.86
CA PRO A 106 15.64 -12.27 0.70
C PRO A 106 14.34 -12.94 0.26
N THR A 107 13.21 -12.37 0.65
CA THR A 107 11.90 -12.89 0.26
C THR A 107 11.67 -12.75 -1.25
N VAL A 108 10.80 -13.61 -1.80
CA VAL A 108 10.43 -13.57 -3.23
C VAL A 108 9.86 -12.20 -3.60
N THR A 109 9.01 -11.63 -2.75
CA THR A 109 8.40 -10.30 -2.96
C THR A 109 9.47 -9.21 -3.09
N SER A 110 10.46 -9.21 -2.20
CA SER A 110 11.52 -8.20 -2.20
C SER A 110 12.45 -8.38 -3.40
N THR A 111 12.77 -9.62 -3.73
CA THR A 111 13.57 -9.93 -4.92
C THR A 111 12.88 -9.48 -6.21
N ILE A 112 11.56 -9.65 -6.32
CA ILE A 112 10.77 -9.19 -7.47
C ILE A 112 10.77 -7.66 -7.53
N ILE A 113 10.52 -6.99 -6.40
CA ILE A 113 10.50 -5.52 -6.33
C ILE A 113 11.87 -4.93 -6.68
N ASP A 114 12.94 -5.49 -6.12
CA ASP A 114 14.32 -5.04 -6.37
C ASP A 114 14.67 -5.23 -7.85
N ARG A 115 14.34 -6.39 -8.44
CA ARG A 115 14.57 -6.63 -9.88
C ARG A 115 13.77 -5.69 -10.76
N ILE A 116 12.51 -5.43 -10.45
CA ILE A 116 11.69 -4.48 -11.21
C ILE A 116 12.31 -3.09 -11.11
N THR A 117 12.61 -2.62 -9.90
CA THR A 117 13.16 -1.28 -9.66
C THR A 117 14.51 -1.07 -10.36
N LEU A 118 15.39 -2.07 -10.33
CA LEU A 118 16.72 -2.00 -10.94
C LEU A 118 16.68 -2.16 -12.46
N ASN A 119 15.81 -3.02 -12.99
CA ASN A 119 15.72 -3.29 -14.42
C ASN A 119 14.87 -2.25 -15.17
N THR A 120 13.93 -1.59 -14.49
CA THR A 120 13.08 -0.52 -15.05
C THR A 120 13.16 0.76 -14.21
N PRO A 121 14.27 1.53 -14.31
CA PRO A 121 14.53 2.68 -13.42
C PRO A 121 13.46 3.77 -13.50
N ILE A 122 12.81 3.96 -14.67
CA ILE A 122 11.70 4.90 -14.83
C ILE A 122 10.51 4.51 -13.95
N PHE A 123 10.18 3.21 -13.91
CA PHE A 123 9.07 2.71 -13.11
C PHE A 123 9.36 2.85 -11.61
N GLY A 124 10.59 2.54 -11.19
CA GLY A 124 11.04 2.77 -9.82
C GLY A 124 10.95 4.24 -9.39
N LEU A 125 11.36 5.17 -10.26
CA LEU A 125 11.28 6.62 -10.00
C LEU A 125 9.82 7.07 -9.82
N ILE A 126 8.90 6.58 -10.66
CA ILE A 126 7.47 6.90 -10.56
C ILE A 126 6.91 6.41 -9.22
N LEU A 127 7.19 5.16 -8.82
CA LEU A 127 6.72 4.61 -7.54
C LEU A 127 7.28 5.39 -6.34
N TYR A 128 8.55 5.80 -6.41
CA TYR A 128 9.18 6.62 -5.37
C TYR A 128 8.46 7.97 -5.19
N TYR A 129 8.25 8.72 -6.28
CA TYR A 129 7.55 10.02 -6.18
C TYR A 129 6.07 9.86 -5.84
N ALA A 130 5.41 8.80 -6.32
CA ALA A 130 4.03 8.51 -5.95
C ALA A 130 3.88 8.33 -4.43
N GLN A 131 4.86 7.73 -3.76
CA GLN A 131 4.86 7.56 -2.31
C GLN A 131 4.95 8.91 -1.58
N TRP A 132 5.77 9.84 -2.06
CA TRP A 132 5.84 11.20 -1.49
C TRP A 132 4.53 11.96 -1.70
N ILE A 133 3.92 11.86 -2.88
CA ILE A 133 2.62 12.47 -3.16
C ILE A 133 1.57 11.90 -2.20
N PHE A 134 1.54 10.59 -2.00
CA PHE A 134 0.62 9.94 -1.05
C PHE A 134 0.81 10.44 0.39
N LEU A 135 2.05 10.60 0.84
CA LEU A 135 2.33 11.14 2.18
C LEU A 135 1.85 12.59 2.31
N VAL A 136 2.12 13.43 1.31
CA VAL A 136 1.68 14.83 1.29
C VAL A 136 0.15 14.92 1.31
N THR A 137 -0.56 14.14 0.49
CA THR A 137 -2.03 14.15 0.47
C THR A 137 -2.64 13.62 1.76
N PHE A 138 -2.04 12.59 2.37
CA PHE A 138 -2.48 12.07 3.67
C PHE A 138 -2.31 13.10 4.79
N ILE A 139 -1.14 13.74 4.87
CA ILE A 139 -0.86 14.79 5.87
C ILE A 139 -1.81 15.97 5.67
N LEU A 140 -2.01 16.42 4.43
CA LEU A 140 -2.90 17.53 4.10
C LEU A 140 -4.36 17.17 4.45
N GLY A 141 -4.81 15.95 4.14
CA GLY A 141 -6.13 15.45 4.54
C GLY A 141 -6.30 15.39 6.06
N PHE A 142 -5.27 14.96 6.79
CA PHE A 142 -5.26 14.94 8.25
C PHE A 142 -5.36 16.35 8.83
N PHE A 143 -4.59 17.32 8.31
CA PHE A 143 -4.71 18.71 8.72
C PHE A 143 -6.09 19.29 8.40
N ILE A 144 -6.63 19.04 7.20
CA ILE A 144 -7.99 19.46 6.86
C ILE A 144 -8.99 18.84 7.84
N ALA A 145 -8.89 17.56 8.17
CA ALA A 145 -9.80 16.91 9.12
C ALA A 145 -9.70 17.49 10.54
N LEU A 146 -8.51 17.93 10.98
CA LEU A 146 -8.33 18.60 12.27
C LEU A 146 -8.92 20.02 12.29
N PHE A 147 -8.85 20.75 11.17
CA PHE A 147 -9.34 22.13 11.07
C PHE A 147 -10.78 22.25 10.57
N ARG A 148 -11.32 21.22 9.92
CA ARG A 148 -12.69 21.18 9.42
C ARG A 148 -13.59 20.77 10.60
N SER A 149 -14.32 21.76 11.13
CA SER A 149 -15.36 21.58 12.14
C SER A 149 -16.35 20.48 11.72
N PRO A 150 -16.87 19.66 12.67
CA PRO A 150 -17.81 18.54 12.41
C PRO A 150 -19.15 18.94 11.75
N GLN A 151 -19.35 20.22 11.46
CA GLN A 151 -20.61 20.73 10.91
C GLN A 151 -20.91 20.28 9.47
N HIS A 152 -19.90 19.86 8.71
CA HIS A 152 -20.07 19.43 7.31
C HIS A 152 -20.28 17.91 7.15
N GLU A 153 -20.03 17.13 8.20
CA GLU A 153 -20.27 15.67 8.22
C GLU A 153 -21.78 15.39 8.26
N ASN A 154 -22.54 16.20 9.00
CA ASN A 154 -24.00 16.13 9.04
C ASN A 154 -24.66 16.39 7.67
N GLU A 155 -24.14 17.33 6.87
CA GLU A 155 -24.72 17.65 5.55
C GLU A 155 -24.44 16.56 4.48
N GLU A 156 -23.27 15.92 4.54
CA GLU A 156 -22.94 14.80 3.64
C GLU A 156 -23.68 13.51 4.03
N GLU A 157 -23.84 13.25 5.33
CA GLU A 157 -24.59 12.11 5.86
C GLU A 157 -26.10 12.26 5.59
N GLU A 158 -26.66 13.47 5.77
CA GLU A 158 -28.04 13.80 5.37
C GLU A 158 -28.26 13.64 3.85
N GLY A 159 -27.30 14.05 3.02
CA GLY A 159 -27.37 13.87 1.56
C GLY A 159 -27.32 12.39 1.13
N LEU A 160 -26.58 11.54 1.85
CA LEU A 160 -26.49 10.10 1.58
C LEU A 160 -27.76 9.36 2.05
N LEU A 161 -28.34 9.78 3.17
CA LEU A 161 -29.61 9.26 3.70
C LEU A 161 -30.80 9.65 2.81
N ASP A 162 -30.85 10.88 2.29
CA ASP A 162 -31.88 11.32 1.33
C ASP A 162 -31.81 10.51 0.01
N HIS A 163 -30.61 10.16 -0.44
CA HIS A 163 -30.42 9.31 -1.63
C HIS A 163 -30.86 7.85 -1.41
N ASP A 164 -30.67 7.27 -0.21
CA ASP A 164 -31.19 5.92 0.11
C ASP A 164 -32.72 5.90 0.23
N HIS A 165 -33.30 6.94 0.83
CA HIS A 165 -34.76 7.08 0.94
C HIS A 165 -35.45 7.21 -0.42
N ARG A 166 -34.87 7.96 -1.38
CA ARG A 166 -35.42 8.06 -2.74
C ARG A 166 -35.43 6.72 -3.48
N HIS A 167 -34.41 5.88 -3.29
CA HIS A 167 -34.34 4.57 -3.94
C HIS A 167 -35.29 3.51 -3.37
N ARG A 168 -35.83 3.72 -2.16
CA ARG A 168 -36.81 2.81 -1.54
C ARG A 168 -38.26 3.13 -1.95
N GLN A 169 -38.52 4.30 -2.53
CA GLN A 169 -39.85 4.75 -2.93
C GLN A 169 -40.20 4.51 -4.41
N GLU A 170 -39.24 4.01 -5.22
CA GLU A 170 -39.46 3.54 -6.61
C GLU A 170 -39.66 2.02 -6.69
#